data_AF-A0A8C0PUZ6-F1
#
_entry.id   AF-A0A8C0PUZ6-F1
#
_cell.length_a   1.000
_cell.length_b   1.000
_cell.length_c   1.000
_cell.angle_alpha   90.00
_cell.angle_beta   90.00
_cell.angle_gamma   90.00
#
_symmetry.space_group_name_H-M   'P 1'
#
loop_
_entity.id
_entity.type
_entity.pdbx_description
1 polymer ?
#
loop_
_entity_poly.entity_id
_entity_poly.type
_entity_poly.pdbx_seq_one_letter_code
_entity_poly.pdbx_strand_id
1 'polypeptide(L)'
;MVFVVVVVVVLFCFVLFCFLICFLPPPFFSFLFLSLFLFFFFFLFSFSFLSFFLSSLFLLFPIQLTFGHSALSKMTRRKTSPQKKESETVLSPTELQNLDYKSMSESQFRSTIIQLLVALEKKHKGSRDFMTAEFRANQAEIKNQLNEMQSKLEVLTTRVNEVEERVSDIEDKLIAKRETEEKRDKQLKDHEDRLREINDSLRKKNLRLIGVPEGAERDRGPEYVFEQILAENFPNLGRETGIQIQKIKRSPPKINKNRSTPQHLIVKLANSKDKEKILKAARDKKSLTFMGRSIRVTADLSTETWQARKGWQDIFRVLNEKNMQPRILYPARLSFKMEGEIKSFQDSQELKEYVTSKPALQEILRGTLKIPLKK
;
A
#
# COMPACT_ATOMS: atom_id res chain seq x y z
N MET A 1 11.80 27.43 -23.52
CA MET A 1 11.57 26.04 -23.97
C MET A 1 11.08 25.11 -22.86
N VAL A 2 11.73 25.06 -21.69
CA VAL A 2 11.35 24.14 -20.60
C VAL A 2 9.90 24.30 -20.12
N PHE A 3 9.43 25.55 -19.97
CA PHE A 3 8.05 25.83 -19.54
C PHE A 3 6.99 25.29 -20.51
N VAL A 4 7.23 25.43 -21.82
CA VAL A 4 6.29 24.95 -22.86
C VAL A 4 6.25 23.43 -22.89
N VAL A 5 7.40 22.75 -22.72
CA VAL A 5 7.46 21.28 -22.66
C VAL A 5 6.72 20.76 -21.43
N VAL A 6 6.86 21.41 -20.27
CA VAL A 6 6.17 21.01 -19.04
C VAL A 6 4.65 21.20 -19.17
N VAL A 7 4.20 22.33 -19.72
CA VAL A 7 2.77 22.58 -19.96
C VAL A 7 2.17 21.52 -20.90
N VAL A 8 2.88 21.17 -21.98
CA VAL A 8 2.42 20.15 -22.93
C VAL A 8 2.36 18.76 -22.28
N VAL A 9 3.35 18.38 -21.46
CA VAL A 9 3.35 17.09 -20.75
C VAL A 9 2.22 17.02 -19.71
N VAL A 10 1.98 18.10 -18.98
CA VAL A 10 0.88 18.18 -18.00
C VAL A 10 -0.48 18.08 -18.68
N LEU A 11 -0.69 18.80 -19.79
CA LEU A 11 -1.92 18.71 -20.58
C LEU A 11 -2.13 17.31 -21.17
N PHE A 12 -1.06 16.68 -21.67
CA PHE A 12 -1.12 15.32 -22.21
C PHE A 12 -1.49 14.28 -21.13
N CYS A 13 -0.87 14.36 -19.95
CA CYS A 13 -1.20 13.51 -18.81
C CYS A 13 -2.64 13.72 -18.33
N PHE A 14 -3.15 14.95 -18.35
CA PHE A 14 -4.53 15.27 -17.98
C PHE A 14 -5.54 14.66 -18.96
N VAL A 15 -5.27 14.74 -20.27
CA VAL A 15 -6.14 14.16 -21.31
C VAL A 15 -6.16 12.62 -21.21
N LEU A 16 -5.01 11.98 -21.01
CA LEU A 16 -4.92 10.53 -20.80
C LEU A 16 -5.67 10.07 -19.54
N PHE A 17 -5.62 10.88 -18.48
CA PHE A 17 -6.33 10.61 -17.24
C PHE A 17 -7.85 10.72 -17.39
N CYS A 18 -8.35 11.77 -18.05
CA CYS A 18 -9.78 11.89 -18.38
C CYS A 18 -10.27 10.69 -19.22
N PHE A 19 -9.43 10.19 -20.12
CA PHE A 19 -9.74 9.01 -20.92
C PHE A 19 -9.81 7.73 -20.08
N LEU A 20 -8.91 7.56 -19.10
CA LEU A 20 -8.87 6.39 -18.22
C LEU A 20 -10.06 6.32 -17.25
N ILE A 21 -10.54 7.48 -16.77
CA ILE A 21 -11.69 7.59 -15.86
C ILE A 21 -12.97 7.07 -16.51
N CYS A 22 -13.15 7.23 -17.83
CA CYS A 22 -14.34 6.78 -18.55
C CYS A 22 -14.50 5.24 -18.58
N PHE A 23 -13.46 4.47 -18.22
CA PHE A 23 -13.47 3.00 -18.26
C PHE A 23 -13.51 2.33 -16.88
N LEU A 24 -13.53 3.09 -15.78
CA LEU A 24 -13.59 2.52 -14.42
C LEU A 24 -15.03 2.42 -13.89
N PRO A 25 -15.40 1.33 -13.18
CA PRO A 25 -16.73 1.19 -12.60
C PRO A 25 -16.96 2.09 -11.36
N PRO A 26 -18.22 2.47 -11.07
CA PRO A 26 -18.58 3.53 -10.13
C PRO A 26 -18.05 3.45 -8.68
N PRO A 27 -17.80 2.29 -8.04
CA PRO A 27 -17.37 2.29 -6.64
C PRO A 27 -15.90 2.69 -6.40
N PHE A 28 -15.10 2.90 -7.45
CA PHE A 28 -13.67 3.26 -7.32
C PHE A 28 -13.34 4.73 -7.55
N PHE A 29 -14.33 5.56 -7.89
CA PHE A 29 -14.12 6.96 -8.26
C PHE A 29 -13.60 7.84 -7.13
N SER A 30 -14.10 7.68 -5.90
CA SER A 30 -13.83 8.61 -4.80
C SER A 30 -12.38 8.54 -4.29
N PHE A 31 -11.83 7.32 -4.18
CA PHE A 31 -10.49 7.11 -3.62
C PHE A 31 -9.37 7.48 -4.61
N LEU A 32 -9.56 7.14 -5.90
CA LEU A 32 -8.58 7.43 -6.93
C LEU A 32 -8.52 8.94 -7.25
N PHE A 33 -9.66 9.62 -7.22
CA PHE A 33 -9.75 11.05 -7.47
C PHE A 33 -9.07 11.88 -6.37
N LEU A 34 -9.25 11.52 -5.10
CA LEU A 34 -8.64 12.24 -3.98
C LEU A 34 -7.12 12.04 -3.93
N SER A 35 -6.65 10.82 -4.19
CA SER A 35 -5.22 10.48 -4.25
C SER A 35 -4.50 11.26 -5.37
N LEU A 36 -5.09 11.30 -6.56
CA LEU A 36 -4.49 12.03 -7.68
C LEU A 36 -4.61 13.55 -7.55
N PHE A 37 -5.69 14.06 -6.95
CA PHE A 37 -5.84 15.49 -6.70
C PHE A 37 -4.73 15.99 -5.74
N LEU A 38 -4.45 15.23 -4.68
CA LEU A 38 -3.35 15.50 -3.76
C LEU A 38 -1.99 15.43 -4.45
N PHE A 39 -1.77 14.42 -5.31
CA PHE A 39 -0.51 14.29 -6.06
C PHE A 39 -0.28 15.46 -7.03
N PHE A 40 -1.34 15.90 -7.73
CA PHE A 40 -1.28 17.02 -8.65
C PHE A 40 -1.01 18.35 -7.93
N PHE A 41 -1.65 18.55 -6.77
CA PHE A 41 -1.42 19.74 -5.94
C PHE A 41 0.00 19.78 -5.38
N PHE A 42 0.53 18.63 -4.97
CA PHE A 42 1.91 18.51 -4.49
C PHE A 42 2.91 18.82 -5.61
N PHE A 43 2.67 18.30 -6.81
CA PHE A 43 3.53 18.53 -7.97
C PHE A 43 3.56 20.02 -8.39
N LEU A 44 2.40 20.69 -8.40
CA LEU A 44 2.30 22.12 -8.68
C LEU A 44 2.99 22.99 -7.61
N PHE A 45 2.90 22.58 -6.34
CA PHE A 45 3.53 23.28 -5.23
C PHE A 45 5.06 23.14 -5.26
N SER A 46 5.57 21.93 -5.54
CA SER A 46 7.01 21.67 -5.69
C SER A 46 7.61 22.42 -6.88
N PHE A 47 6.88 22.56 -7.98
CA PHE A 47 7.37 23.26 -9.17
C PHE A 47 7.42 24.79 -8.99
N SER A 48 6.44 25.35 -8.28
CA SER A 48 6.43 26.78 -7.91
C SER A 48 7.59 27.13 -6.96
N PHE A 49 7.95 26.21 -6.07
CA PHE A 49 9.12 26.33 -5.20
C PHE A 49 10.43 26.28 -5.99
N LEU A 50 10.55 25.33 -6.92
CA LEU A 50 11.76 25.17 -7.72
C LEU A 50 11.98 26.34 -8.70
N SER A 51 10.90 26.89 -9.28
CA SER A 51 11.01 28.09 -10.12
C SER A 51 11.44 29.32 -9.32
N PHE A 52 10.92 29.48 -8.09
CA PHE A 52 11.28 30.59 -7.20
C PHE A 52 12.76 30.55 -6.81
N PHE A 53 13.29 29.36 -6.50
CA PHE A 53 14.71 29.17 -6.19
C PHE A 53 15.63 29.41 -7.39
N LEU A 54 15.24 28.95 -8.59
CA LEU A 54 16.03 29.16 -9.81
C LEU A 54 16.04 30.64 -10.24
N SER A 55 14.96 31.40 -10.02
CA SER A 55 14.94 32.85 -10.25
C SER A 55 15.77 33.63 -9.24
N SER A 56 15.87 33.16 -7.99
CA SER A 56 16.63 33.81 -6.92
C SER A 56 18.14 33.54 -7.03
N LEU A 57 18.53 32.37 -7.55
CA LEU A 57 19.93 31.98 -7.75
C LEU A 57 20.59 32.73 -8.93
N PHE A 58 19.81 33.28 -9.87
CA PHE A 58 20.32 34.01 -11.04
C PHE A 58 20.61 35.50 -10.77
N LEU A 59 20.24 36.02 -9.60
CA LEU A 59 20.49 37.41 -9.18
C LEU A 59 21.72 37.56 -8.26
N LEU A 60 22.40 36.47 -7.92
CA LEU A 60 23.60 36.47 -7.10
C LEU A 60 24.83 36.07 -7.95
N PHE A 61 25.55 37.11 -8.40
CA PHE A 61 26.87 37.19 -9.04
C PHE A 61 26.93 37.25 -10.58
N PRO A 62 27.81 38.11 -11.18
CA PRO A 62 29.09 38.59 -10.61
C PRO A 62 29.38 40.11 -10.70
N ILE A 63 30.45 40.55 -10.01
CA ILE A 63 31.32 41.76 -10.15
C ILE A 63 31.75 42.14 -8.69
N GLN A 64 33.00 42.18 -8.25
CA GLN A 64 34.31 42.15 -8.91
C GLN A 64 35.44 41.83 -7.90
N LEU A 65 36.56 41.33 -8.44
CA LEU A 65 37.88 41.33 -7.83
C LEU A 65 38.70 42.44 -8.50
N THR A 66 39.26 43.39 -7.73
CA THR A 66 40.67 43.87 -7.73
C THR A 66 40.87 45.37 -7.38
N PHE A 67 41.81 45.58 -6.45
CA PHE A 67 42.83 46.65 -6.31
C PHE A 67 42.48 48.13 -6.01
N GLY A 68 43.21 48.69 -5.01
CA GLY A 68 43.68 50.09 -5.06
C GLY A 68 43.62 50.94 -3.77
N HIS A 69 44.72 50.94 -3.01
CA HIS A 69 45.24 51.92 -2.03
C HIS A 69 44.61 53.34 -1.95
N SER A 70 44.33 53.85 -0.74
CA SER A 70 45.23 54.77 0.03
C SER A 70 44.51 55.67 1.06
N ALA A 71 45.13 55.71 2.25
CA ALA A 71 45.39 56.86 3.13
C ALA A 71 44.26 57.68 3.80
N LEU A 72 44.31 57.60 5.14
CA LEU A 72 44.28 58.70 6.13
C LEU A 72 42.99 59.52 6.32
N SER A 73 42.43 59.46 7.53
CA SER A 73 42.68 60.50 8.55
C SER A 73 41.88 60.21 9.83
N LYS A 74 42.58 60.10 10.95
CA LYS A 74 42.01 60.24 12.30
C LYS A 74 41.73 61.72 12.53
N MET A 75 40.54 62.08 12.99
CA MET A 75 40.34 63.38 13.63
C MET A 75 39.60 63.26 14.96
N THR A 76 40.23 63.87 15.94
CA THR A 76 40.01 63.81 17.37
C THR A 76 38.88 64.72 17.82
N ARG A 77 38.22 64.25 18.88
CA ARG A 77 37.29 64.95 19.76
C ARG A 77 37.86 66.32 20.18
N ARG A 78 37.19 67.42 19.79
CA ARG A 78 37.42 68.76 20.35
C ARG A 78 36.27 69.15 21.28
N LYS A 79 36.65 69.62 22.47
CA LYS A 79 35.80 70.23 23.50
C LYS A 79 35.09 71.47 22.94
N THR A 80 33.85 71.69 23.37
CA THR A 80 33.21 73.00 23.33
C THR A 80 32.56 73.28 24.70
N SER A 81 32.92 74.43 25.26
CA SER A 81 32.36 75.10 26.43
C SER A 81 32.47 76.61 26.14
N PRO A 82 31.73 77.48 26.83
CA PRO A 82 30.36 77.88 26.53
C PRO A 82 30.32 79.31 25.95
N GLN A 83 29.33 79.64 25.11
CA GLN A 83 29.09 81.04 24.75
C GLN A 83 27.60 81.42 24.86
N LYS A 84 27.38 82.27 25.87
CA LYS A 84 26.53 83.48 25.90
C LYS A 84 25.19 83.45 25.17
N LYS A 85 24.12 83.58 25.97
CA LYS A 85 22.80 84.05 25.55
C LYS A 85 22.92 85.45 24.95
N GLU A 86 22.52 85.61 23.70
CA GLU A 86 21.94 86.84 23.17
C GLU A 86 20.51 86.53 22.74
N SER A 87 19.59 87.36 23.24
CA SER A 87 18.16 87.29 22.96
C SER A 87 17.90 87.80 21.55
N GLU A 88 17.65 86.91 20.61
CA GLU A 88 17.10 87.27 19.30
C GLU A 88 15.57 87.10 19.31
N THR A 89 14.89 88.23 19.17
CA THR A 89 13.45 88.34 18.98
C THR A 89 13.09 87.68 17.64
N VAL A 90 12.32 86.59 17.70
CA VAL A 90 11.88 85.83 16.53
C VAL A 90 10.67 86.53 15.91
N LEU A 91 10.80 87.11 14.71
CA LEU A 91 9.64 87.52 13.90
C LEU A 91 8.94 86.29 13.31
N SER A 92 7.62 86.39 13.16
CA SER A 92 6.75 85.29 12.76
C SER A 92 6.73 85.11 11.23
N PRO A 93 6.42 83.89 10.72
CA PRO A 93 6.41 83.59 9.28
C PRO A 93 5.48 84.50 8.45
N THR A 94 4.49 85.11 9.09
CA THR A 94 3.47 85.96 8.47
C THR A 94 4.00 87.35 8.11
N GLU A 95 5.11 87.80 8.71
CA GLU A 95 5.70 89.14 8.47
C GLU A 95 6.66 89.17 7.26
N LEU A 96 6.97 88.01 6.68
CA LEU A 96 7.96 87.87 5.59
C LEU A 96 7.40 88.07 4.17
N GLN A 97 6.09 87.99 3.98
CA GLN A 97 5.44 88.17 2.66
C GLN A 97 5.21 89.65 2.29
N ASN A 98 5.36 90.58 3.24
CA ASN A 98 4.99 91.99 3.08
C ASN A 98 6.18 92.97 3.19
N LEU A 99 7.42 92.52 2.99
CA LEU A 99 8.61 93.37 3.09
C LEU A 99 9.00 93.95 1.72
N ASP A 100 9.10 95.27 1.63
CA ASP A 100 9.58 95.97 0.43
C ASP A 100 11.11 95.87 0.33
N TYR A 101 11.58 94.90 -0.45
CA TYR A 101 12.99 94.59 -0.65
C TYR A 101 13.78 95.72 -1.31
N LYS A 102 13.12 96.75 -1.86
CA LYS A 102 13.78 97.88 -2.55
C LYS A 102 14.21 99.02 -1.62
N SER A 103 13.63 99.15 -0.42
CA SER A 103 13.91 100.28 0.50
C SER A 103 14.76 99.91 1.72
N MET A 104 15.28 98.69 1.79
CA MET A 104 15.91 98.15 2.98
C MET A 104 17.44 98.28 2.94
N SER A 105 18.08 98.63 4.06
CA SER A 105 19.55 98.74 4.12
C SER A 105 20.23 97.35 4.05
N GLU A 106 21.43 97.28 3.50
CA GLU A 106 22.15 96.00 3.31
C GLU A 106 22.34 95.21 4.61
N SER A 107 22.54 95.90 5.74
CA SER A 107 22.65 95.29 7.07
C SER A 107 21.34 94.64 7.52
N GLN A 108 20.20 95.30 7.28
CA GLN A 108 18.88 94.74 7.60
C GLN A 108 18.57 93.53 6.72
N PHE A 109 18.86 93.61 5.42
CA PHE A 109 18.70 92.47 4.50
C PHE A 109 19.53 91.25 4.94
N ARG A 110 20.81 91.46 5.30
CA ARG A 110 21.68 90.39 5.81
C ARG A 110 21.13 89.77 7.11
N SER A 111 20.60 90.59 8.03
CA SER A 111 19.98 90.11 9.27
C SER A 111 18.75 89.24 9.01
N THR A 112 17.86 89.65 8.10
CA THR A 112 16.65 88.88 7.73
C THR A 112 17.00 87.54 7.09
N ILE A 113 18.00 87.50 6.20
CA ILE A 113 18.50 86.26 5.58
C ILE A 113 19.04 85.29 6.65
N ILE A 114 19.83 85.80 7.62
CA ILE A 114 20.39 84.97 8.69
C ILE A 114 19.27 84.37 9.56
N GLN A 115 18.26 85.17 9.93
CA GLN A 115 17.12 84.69 10.72
C GLN A 115 16.31 83.61 9.99
N LEU A 116 16.09 83.77 8.68
CA LEU A 116 15.45 82.76 7.81
C LEU A 116 16.25 81.45 7.76
N LEU A 117 17.57 81.55 7.59
CA LEU A 117 18.45 80.38 7.57
C LEU A 117 18.42 79.64 8.91
N VAL A 118 18.48 80.36 10.03
CA VAL A 118 18.39 79.78 11.38
C VAL A 118 17.02 79.13 11.63
N ALA A 119 15.94 79.76 11.17
CA ALA A 119 14.58 79.21 11.29
C ALA A 119 14.41 77.93 10.45
N LEU A 120 14.92 77.92 9.21
CA LEU A 120 14.93 76.74 8.34
C LEU A 120 15.78 75.61 8.93
N GLU A 121 16.94 75.94 9.49
CA GLU A 121 17.83 74.95 10.10
C GLU A 121 17.20 74.32 11.35
N LYS A 122 16.53 75.13 12.20
CA LYS A 122 15.73 74.62 13.33
C LYS A 122 14.59 73.72 12.86
N LYS A 123 13.86 74.09 11.79
CA LYS A 123 12.77 73.27 11.24
C LYS A 123 13.28 71.95 10.67
N HIS A 124 14.38 71.98 9.92
CA HIS A 124 15.03 70.78 9.39
C HIS A 124 15.56 69.89 10.50
N LYS A 125 16.14 70.47 11.55
CA LYS A 125 16.62 69.72 12.72
C LYS A 125 15.46 69.06 13.46
N GLY A 126 14.37 69.79 13.72
CA GLY A 126 13.17 69.24 14.35
C GLY A 126 12.52 68.11 13.55
N SER A 127 12.40 68.26 12.22
CA SER A 127 11.89 67.19 11.35
C SER A 127 12.79 65.96 11.33
N ARG A 128 14.12 66.16 11.31
CA ARG A 128 15.10 65.07 11.39
C ARG A 128 15.06 64.34 12.73
N ASP A 129 14.94 65.09 13.83
CA ASP A 129 14.85 64.54 15.18
C ASP A 129 13.53 63.77 15.37
N PHE A 130 12.42 64.27 14.82
CA PHE A 130 11.13 63.55 14.78
C PHE A 130 11.23 62.24 13.99
N MET A 131 11.73 62.28 12.74
CA MET A 131 11.86 61.08 11.91
C MET A 131 12.82 60.07 12.53
N THR A 132 13.92 60.51 13.16
CA THR A 132 14.85 59.59 13.82
C THR A 132 14.27 58.98 15.10
N ALA A 133 13.43 59.70 15.84
CA ALA A 133 12.71 59.17 16.99
C ALA A 133 11.65 58.14 16.57
N GLU A 134 10.85 58.44 15.55
CA GLU A 134 9.84 57.54 15.00
C GLU A 134 10.50 56.26 14.42
N PHE A 135 11.59 56.41 13.67
CA PHE A 135 12.36 55.28 13.15
C PHE A 135 12.91 54.40 14.29
N ARG A 136 13.41 54.99 15.38
CA ARG A 136 13.89 54.24 16.55
C ARG A 136 12.76 53.50 17.27
N ALA A 137 11.58 54.09 17.38
CA ALA A 137 10.41 53.45 17.98
C ALA A 137 9.98 52.22 17.16
N ASN A 138 9.83 52.39 15.85
CA ASN A 138 9.51 51.29 14.93
C ASN A 138 10.59 50.19 14.95
N GLN A 139 11.88 50.57 15.02
CA GLN A 139 12.98 49.63 15.14
C GLN A 139 12.91 48.81 16.44
N ALA A 140 12.53 49.44 17.55
CA ALA A 140 12.36 48.74 18.83
C ALA A 140 11.17 47.77 18.80
N GLU A 141 10.05 48.17 18.20
CA GLU A 141 8.87 47.32 18.07
C GLU A 141 9.12 46.10 17.18
N ILE A 142 9.77 46.30 16.02
CA ILE A 142 10.19 45.20 15.13
C ILE A 142 11.11 44.24 15.88
N LYS A 143 12.07 44.77 16.66
CA LYS A 143 13.00 43.94 17.44
C LYS A 143 12.28 43.11 18.50
N ASN A 144 11.27 43.68 19.17
CA ASN A 144 10.46 42.96 20.15
C ASN A 144 9.66 41.82 19.48
N GLN A 145 9.00 42.09 18.35
CA GLN A 145 8.27 41.07 17.59
C GLN A 145 9.21 39.96 17.10
N LEU A 146 10.42 40.29 16.67
CA LEU A 146 11.42 39.32 16.19
C LEU A 146 11.88 38.40 17.32
N ASN A 147 12.11 38.94 18.51
CA ASN A 147 12.42 38.14 19.70
C ASN A 147 11.27 37.23 20.11
N GLU A 148 10.02 37.70 20.02
CA GLU A 148 8.84 36.89 20.31
C GLU A 148 8.63 35.76 19.28
N MET A 149 8.91 36.02 18.00
CA MET A 149 8.93 34.97 16.98
C MET A 149 10.04 33.95 17.24
N GLN A 150 11.22 34.41 17.64
CA GLN A 150 12.35 33.54 17.92
C GLN A 150 12.06 32.59 19.09
N SER A 151 11.44 33.06 20.17
CA SER A 151 11.04 32.19 21.28
C SER A 151 9.96 31.19 20.88
N LYS A 152 8.98 31.59 20.05
CA LYS A 152 7.97 30.66 19.50
C LYS A 152 8.61 29.60 18.60
N LEU A 153 9.61 29.96 17.80
CA LEU A 153 10.34 29.03 16.94
C LEU A 153 11.16 28.02 17.75
N GLU A 154 11.80 28.45 18.84
CA GLU A 154 12.49 27.54 19.76
C GLU A 154 11.54 26.50 20.35
N VAL A 155 10.36 26.92 20.83
CA VAL A 155 9.32 26.01 21.35
C VAL A 155 8.79 25.06 20.27
N LEU A 156 8.62 25.54 19.03
CA LEU A 156 8.22 24.69 17.91
C LEU A 156 9.29 23.66 17.58
N THR A 157 10.57 24.04 17.64
CA THR A 157 11.70 23.16 17.32
C THR A 157 11.81 22.02 18.34
N THR A 158 11.68 22.31 19.63
CA THR A 158 11.70 21.26 20.67
C THR A 158 10.53 20.27 20.50
N ARG A 159 9.34 20.78 20.20
CA ARG A 159 8.17 19.92 19.94
C ARG A 159 8.32 19.07 18.67
N VAL A 160 8.93 19.60 17.62
CA VAL A 160 9.21 18.83 16.39
C VAL A 160 10.18 17.70 16.70
N ASN A 161 11.26 17.96 17.43
CA ASN A 161 12.22 16.92 17.81
C ASN A 161 11.57 15.80 18.63
N GLU A 162 10.67 16.14 19.57
CA GLU A 162 9.93 15.14 20.36
C GLU A 162 9.02 14.28 19.47
N VAL A 163 8.36 14.89 18.48
CA VAL A 163 7.52 14.15 17.52
C VAL A 163 8.37 13.26 16.63
N GLU A 164 9.52 13.73 16.15
CA GLU A 164 10.45 12.94 15.34
C GLU A 164 10.95 11.70 16.10
N GLU A 165 11.33 11.85 17.36
CA GLU A 165 11.73 10.73 18.22
C GLU A 165 10.58 9.72 18.38
N ARG A 166 9.37 10.20 18.69
CA ARG A 166 8.18 9.34 18.81
C ARG A 166 7.82 8.64 17.50
N VAL A 167 8.04 9.28 16.35
CA VAL A 167 7.82 8.67 15.03
C VAL A 167 8.84 7.57 14.80
N SER A 168 10.13 7.81 15.08
CA SER A 168 11.19 6.79 14.99
C SER A 168 10.85 5.56 15.85
N ASP A 169 10.45 5.77 17.11
CA ASP A 169 10.04 4.69 18.01
C ASP A 169 8.84 3.88 17.48
N ILE A 170 7.89 4.54 16.82
CA ILE A 170 6.73 3.89 16.23
C ILE A 170 7.14 3.09 14.99
N GLU A 171 8.01 3.64 14.14
CA GLU A 171 8.54 2.95 12.96
C GLU A 171 9.25 1.65 13.33
N ASP A 172 10.11 1.68 14.34
CA ASP A 172 10.82 0.50 14.84
C ASP A 172 9.83 -0.55 15.39
N LYS A 173 8.83 -0.12 16.17
CA LYS A 173 7.77 -1.01 16.68
C LYS A 173 6.94 -1.61 15.55
N LEU A 174 6.67 -0.87 14.48
CA LEU A 174 5.92 -1.35 13.32
C LEU A 174 6.70 -2.40 12.53
N ILE A 175 8.01 -2.22 12.36
CA ILE A 175 8.88 -3.22 11.73
C ILE A 175 8.89 -4.50 12.55
N ALA A 176 9.15 -4.42 13.86
CA ALA A 176 9.12 -5.58 14.75
C ALA A 176 7.75 -6.29 14.73
N LYS A 177 6.65 -5.54 14.75
CA LYS A 177 5.30 -6.10 14.66
C LYS A 177 5.09 -6.86 13.36
N ARG A 178 5.54 -6.30 12.22
CA ARG A 178 5.45 -6.97 10.91
C ARG A 178 6.20 -8.30 10.90
N GLU A 179 7.42 -8.33 11.42
CA GLU A 179 8.20 -9.57 11.51
C GLU A 179 7.49 -10.63 12.37
N THR A 180 6.88 -10.23 13.48
CA THR A 180 6.10 -11.16 14.31
C THR A 180 4.82 -11.62 13.61
N GLU A 181 4.16 -10.77 12.83
CA GLU A 181 3.00 -11.11 11.99
C GLU A 181 3.37 -12.14 10.94
N GLU A 182 4.43 -11.89 10.18
CA GLU A 182 4.93 -12.84 9.17
C GLU A 182 5.30 -14.20 9.78
N LYS A 183 5.91 -14.20 10.98
CA LYS A 183 6.21 -15.43 11.71
C LYS A 183 4.94 -16.17 12.12
N ARG A 184 3.94 -15.47 12.63
CA ARG A 184 2.64 -16.07 12.99
C ARG A 184 1.92 -16.64 11.77
N ASP A 185 1.94 -15.94 10.64
CA ASP A 185 1.31 -16.41 9.40
C ASP A 185 1.99 -17.69 8.88
N LYS A 186 3.33 -17.75 8.92
CA LYS A 186 4.08 -18.97 8.61
C LYS A 186 3.70 -20.13 9.54
N GLN A 187 3.59 -19.87 10.84
CA GLN A 187 3.18 -20.88 11.83
C GLN A 187 1.75 -21.36 11.62
N LEU A 188 0.81 -20.45 11.36
CA LEU A 188 -0.58 -20.77 11.09
C LEU A 188 -0.69 -21.66 9.84
N LYS A 189 0.01 -21.32 8.76
CA LYS A 189 0.03 -22.14 7.55
C LYS A 189 0.59 -23.55 7.81
N ASP A 190 1.69 -23.67 8.55
CA ASP A 190 2.26 -24.97 8.95
C ASP A 190 1.26 -25.77 9.82
N HIS A 191 0.55 -25.12 10.75
CA HIS A 191 -0.48 -25.78 11.54
C HIS A 191 -1.68 -26.25 10.70
N GLU A 192 -2.15 -25.45 9.75
CA GLU A 192 -3.20 -25.84 8.81
C GLU A 192 -2.77 -27.06 7.97
N ASP A 193 -1.55 -27.03 7.42
CA ASP A 193 -1.01 -28.14 6.62
C ASP A 193 -0.87 -29.42 7.47
N ARG A 194 -0.44 -29.31 8.74
CA ARG A 194 -0.39 -30.44 9.69
C ARG A 194 -1.77 -30.99 10.02
N LEU A 195 -2.76 -30.12 10.27
CA LEU A 195 -4.14 -30.53 10.53
C LEU A 195 -4.73 -31.28 9.32
N ARG A 196 -4.44 -30.80 8.11
CA ARG A 196 -4.82 -31.47 6.86
C ARG A 196 -4.22 -32.88 6.80
N GLU A 197 -2.91 -33.01 7.04
CA GLU A 197 -2.21 -34.30 7.01
C GLU A 197 -2.76 -35.27 8.06
N ILE A 198 -2.97 -34.81 9.29
CA ILE A 198 -3.56 -35.63 10.37
C ILE A 198 -4.96 -36.10 9.95
N ASN A 199 -5.82 -35.21 9.48
CA ASN A 199 -7.19 -35.55 9.11
C ASN A 199 -7.24 -36.54 7.93
N ASP A 200 -6.39 -36.33 6.93
CA ASP A 200 -6.25 -37.25 5.81
C ASP A 200 -5.70 -38.61 6.27
N SER A 201 -4.71 -38.63 7.17
CA SER A 201 -4.17 -39.87 7.74
C SER A 201 -5.25 -40.69 8.47
N LEU A 202 -6.13 -40.02 9.22
CA LEU A 202 -7.27 -40.64 9.92
C LEU A 202 -8.31 -41.21 8.93
N ARG A 203 -8.49 -40.55 7.78
CA ARG A 203 -9.40 -40.98 6.70
C ARG A 203 -8.74 -41.89 5.68
N LYS A 204 -7.43 -42.14 5.79
CA LYS A 204 -6.65 -42.94 4.83
C LYS A 204 -7.26 -44.31 4.60
N LYS A 205 -7.87 -44.93 5.61
CA LYS A 205 -8.51 -46.26 5.54
C LYS A 205 -10.03 -46.21 5.31
N ASN A 206 -10.62 -45.01 5.21
CA ASN A 206 -12.06 -44.83 5.08
C ASN A 206 -12.51 -44.85 3.62
N LEU A 207 -13.57 -45.58 3.35
CA LEU A 207 -14.36 -45.57 2.10
C LEU A 207 -15.70 -44.89 2.35
N ARG A 208 -16.22 -44.23 1.32
CA ARG A 208 -17.53 -43.59 1.33
C ARG A 208 -18.42 -44.23 0.27
N LEU A 209 -19.57 -44.76 0.68
CA LEU A 209 -20.61 -45.27 -0.20
C LEU A 209 -21.76 -44.27 -0.27
N ILE A 210 -22.21 -44.01 -1.50
CA ILE A 210 -23.28 -43.07 -1.83
C ILE A 210 -24.36 -43.83 -2.59
N GLY A 211 -25.64 -43.59 -2.24
CA GLY A 211 -26.79 -44.21 -2.89
C GLY A 211 -27.31 -45.49 -2.22
N VAL A 212 -26.73 -45.89 -1.08
CA VAL A 212 -27.23 -47.03 -0.29
C VAL A 212 -28.56 -46.64 0.37
N PRO A 213 -29.67 -47.39 0.14
CA PRO A 213 -30.99 -47.04 0.67
C PRO A 213 -30.99 -46.99 2.20
N GLU A 214 -31.80 -46.10 2.78
CA GLU A 214 -31.91 -45.98 4.23
C GLU A 214 -32.64 -47.20 4.82
N GLY A 215 -32.10 -47.77 5.90
CA GLY A 215 -32.70 -48.91 6.58
C GLY A 215 -32.24 -50.28 6.08
N ALA A 216 -31.41 -50.34 5.04
CA ALA A 216 -30.81 -51.61 4.58
C ALA A 216 -29.98 -52.31 5.68
N GLU A 217 -29.51 -51.56 6.67
CA GLU A 217 -28.73 -52.09 7.79
C GLU A 217 -29.58 -52.65 8.94
N ARG A 218 -30.91 -52.44 8.95
CA ARG A 218 -31.76 -52.76 10.12
C ARG A 218 -31.78 -54.24 10.46
N ASP A 219 -31.74 -55.11 9.44
CA ASP A 219 -31.96 -56.54 9.64
C ASP A 219 -30.67 -57.29 9.99
N ARG A 220 -29.58 -57.02 9.27
CA ARG A 220 -28.31 -57.78 9.37
C ARG A 220 -27.08 -56.93 9.66
N GLY A 221 -27.28 -55.64 9.96
CA GLY A 221 -26.20 -54.69 10.23
C GLY A 221 -25.54 -54.10 8.97
N PRO A 222 -24.75 -53.04 9.15
CA PRO A 222 -24.04 -52.39 8.06
C PRO A 222 -22.92 -53.25 7.44
N GLU A 223 -22.34 -54.17 8.20
CA GLU A 223 -21.28 -55.08 7.74
C GLU A 223 -21.79 -55.98 6.62
N TYR A 224 -22.97 -56.60 6.81
CA TYR A 224 -23.61 -57.43 5.80
C TYR A 224 -23.90 -56.67 4.51
N VAL A 225 -24.37 -55.42 4.60
CA VAL A 225 -24.62 -54.56 3.44
C VAL A 225 -23.34 -54.36 2.63
N PHE A 226 -22.21 -54.11 3.30
CA PHE A 226 -20.94 -53.92 2.62
C PHE A 226 -20.42 -55.21 1.98
N GLU A 227 -20.53 -56.34 2.66
CA GLU A 227 -20.16 -57.66 2.12
C GLU A 227 -21.00 -58.00 0.88
N GLN A 228 -22.30 -57.74 0.91
CA GLN A 228 -23.18 -57.96 -0.23
C GLN A 228 -22.80 -57.06 -1.41
N ILE A 229 -22.47 -55.78 -1.17
CA ILE A 229 -21.97 -54.88 -2.21
C ILE A 229 -20.67 -55.44 -2.83
N LEU A 230 -19.76 -55.96 -2.01
CA LEU A 230 -18.52 -56.55 -2.50
C LEU A 230 -18.78 -57.83 -3.31
N ALA A 231 -19.67 -58.71 -2.86
CA ALA A 231 -20.00 -59.94 -3.56
C ALA A 231 -20.70 -59.69 -4.91
N GLU A 232 -21.69 -58.78 -4.92
CA GLU A 232 -22.44 -58.40 -6.13
C GLU A 232 -21.53 -57.72 -7.16
N ASN A 233 -20.57 -56.89 -6.70
CA ASN A 233 -19.77 -56.07 -7.60
C ASN A 233 -18.39 -56.59 -7.95
N PHE A 234 -17.74 -57.26 -7.00
CA PHE A 234 -16.34 -57.64 -7.06
C PHE A 234 -16.16 -59.11 -6.63
N PRO A 235 -16.66 -60.08 -7.41
CA PRO A 235 -16.61 -61.50 -7.04
C PRO A 235 -15.17 -62.05 -6.90
N ASN A 236 -14.19 -61.38 -7.51
CA ASN A 236 -12.78 -61.73 -7.38
C ASN A 236 -12.18 -61.23 -6.05
N LEU A 237 -12.65 -60.07 -5.55
CA LEU A 237 -12.27 -59.61 -4.23
C LEU A 237 -12.93 -60.49 -3.17
N GLY A 238 -14.24 -60.77 -3.27
CA GLY A 238 -14.94 -61.60 -2.27
C GLY A 238 -14.37 -63.01 -2.07
N ARG A 239 -13.76 -63.62 -3.09
CA ARG A 239 -13.12 -64.95 -3.02
C ARG A 239 -11.71 -64.92 -2.43
N GLU A 240 -11.04 -63.77 -2.46
CA GLU A 240 -9.66 -63.61 -1.98
C GLU A 240 -9.55 -63.19 -0.49
N THR A 241 -10.63 -62.75 0.17
CA THR A 241 -10.43 -61.64 1.12
C THR A 241 -10.62 -61.93 2.60
N GLY A 242 -9.50 -61.90 3.32
CA GLY A 242 -9.39 -61.32 4.66
C GLY A 242 -9.47 -59.78 4.67
N ILE A 243 -10.41 -59.17 3.94
CA ILE A 243 -10.70 -57.72 4.08
C ILE A 243 -11.37 -57.54 5.43
N GLN A 244 -10.64 -56.97 6.38
CA GLN A 244 -11.13 -56.72 7.72
C GLN A 244 -11.75 -55.32 7.81
N ILE A 245 -12.99 -55.27 8.29
CA ILE A 245 -13.71 -54.04 8.54
C ILE A 245 -13.55 -53.68 10.01
N GLN A 246 -13.15 -52.44 10.31
CA GLN A 246 -13.07 -51.96 11.69
C GLN A 246 -14.39 -51.39 12.18
N LYS A 247 -15.05 -50.59 11.34
CA LYS A 247 -16.27 -49.89 11.71
C LYS A 247 -17.02 -49.42 10.48
N ILE A 248 -18.34 -49.50 10.52
CA ILE A 248 -19.20 -48.86 9.53
C ILE A 248 -20.16 -47.91 10.24
N LYS A 249 -20.37 -46.72 9.67
CA LYS A 249 -21.32 -45.75 10.20
C LYS A 249 -21.95 -44.91 9.09
N ARG A 250 -23.20 -44.50 9.28
CA ARG A 250 -23.82 -43.44 8.44
C ARG A 250 -23.29 -42.06 8.84
N SER A 251 -23.18 -41.17 7.87
CA SER A 251 -22.73 -39.79 8.06
C SER A 251 -23.58 -38.81 7.24
N PRO A 252 -24.11 -37.73 7.85
CA PRO A 252 -24.02 -37.37 9.29
C PRO A 252 -24.86 -38.30 10.20
N PRO A 253 -24.58 -38.38 11.52
CA PRO A 253 -25.25 -39.32 12.43
C PRO A 253 -26.73 -38.99 12.68
N LYS A 254 -27.14 -37.73 12.54
CA LYS A 254 -28.55 -37.32 12.67
C LYS A 254 -29.24 -37.35 11.31
N ILE A 255 -30.39 -38.02 11.23
CA ILE A 255 -31.23 -38.04 10.04
C ILE A 255 -31.93 -36.69 9.92
N ASN A 256 -31.72 -36.03 8.77
CA ASN A 256 -32.45 -34.81 8.44
C ASN A 256 -33.67 -35.20 7.60
N LYS A 257 -34.88 -35.04 8.16
CA LYS A 257 -36.14 -35.38 7.49
C LYS A 257 -36.38 -34.60 6.19
N ASN A 258 -35.73 -33.45 6.01
CA ASN A 258 -35.86 -32.60 4.83
C ASN A 258 -34.99 -33.05 3.65
N ARG A 259 -34.14 -34.06 3.84
CA ARG A 259 -33.22 -34.55 2.80
C ARG A 259 -33.81 -35.80 2.14
N SER A 260 -34.09 -35.72 0.84
CA SER A 260 -34.60 -36.86 0.06
C SER A 260 -33.52 -37.88 -0.33
N THR A 261 -32.24 -37.48 -0.34
CA THR A 261 -31.14 -38.38 -0.70
C THR A 261 -30.68 -39.21 0.51
N PRO A 262 -30.45 -40.53 0.36
CA PRO A 262 -29.95 -41.36 1.44
C PRO A 262 -28.62 -40.85 2.02
N GLN A 263 -28.43 -41.01 3.33
CA GLN A 263 -27.16 -40.69 3.99
C GLN A 263 -25.99 -41.50 3.43
N HIS A 264 -24.78 -40.96 3.50
CA HIS A 264 -23.60 -41.68 3.04
C HIS A 264 -23.16 -42.71 4.09
N LEU A 265 -22.68 -43.86 3.66
CA LEU A 265 -22.07 -44.86 4.54
C LEU A 265 -20.55 -44.66 4.54
N ILE A 266 -19.94 -44.55 5.71
CA ILE A 266 -18.48 -44.49 5.88
C ILE A 266 -18.01 -45.83 6.44
N VAL A 267 -17.20 -46.52 5.66
CA VAL A 267 -16.61 -47.83 5.99
C VAL A 267 -15.14 -47.63 6.32
N LYS A 268 -14.73 -47.92 7.55
CA LYS A 268 -13.33 -47.91 7.99
C LYS A 268 -12.76 -49.31 7.87
N LEU A 269 -11.79 -49.48 6.97
CA LEU A 269 -11.08 -50.75 6.78
C LEU A 269 -9.88 -50.86 7.73
N ALA A 270 -9.41 -52.09 7.97
CA ALA A 270 -8.20 -52.35 8.75
C ALA A 270 -6.93 -51.90 8.01
N ASN A 271 -6.89 -52.09 6.68
CA ASN A 271 -5.74 -51.78 5.84
C ASN A 271 -6.08 -50.75 4.76
N SER A 272 -5.15 -49.83 4.47
CA SER A 272 -5.30 -48.88 3.37
C SER A 272 -5.11 -49.53 1.99
N LYS A 273 -4.38 -50.65 1.92
CA LYS A 273 -4.20 -51.43 0.68
C LYS A 273 -5.55 -51.96 0.16
N ASP A 274 -6.40 -52.44 1.06
CA ASP A 274 -7.72 -52.97 0.71
C ASP A 274 -8.63 -51.88 0.16
N LYS A 275 -8.59 -50.68 0.75
CA LYS A 275 -9.26 -49.49 0.22
C LYS A 275 -8.85 -49.20 -1.22
N GLU A 276 -7.55 -49.21 -1.51
CA GLU A 276 -7.03 -48.92 -2.85
C GLU A 276 -7.44 -49.98 -3.87
N LYS A 277 -7.42 -51.27 -3.50
CA LYS A 277 -7.91 -52.37 -4.34
C LYS A 277 -9.39 -52.19 -4.69
N ILE A 278 -10.24 -51.90 -3.70
CA ILE A 278 -11.68 -51.67 -3.92
C ILE A 278 -11.91 -50.46 -4.82
N LEU A 279 -11.21 -49.33 -4.57
CA LEU A 279 -11.35 -48.13 -5.41
C LEU A 279 -10.86 -48.36 -6.84
N LYS A 280 -9.84 -49.19 -7.05
CA LYS A 280 -9.37 -49.57 -8.39
C LYS A 280 -10.43 -50.41 -9.11
N ALA A 281 -10.90 -51.49 -8.47
CA ALA A 281 -11.94 -52.35 -9.03
C ALA A 281 -13.25 -51.58 -9.33
N ALA A 282 -13.62 -50.63 -8.46
CA ALA A 282 -14.77 -49.74 -8.67
C ALA A 282 -14.62 -48.86 -9.92
N ARG A 283 -13.43 -48.32 -10.18
CA ARG A 283 -13.15 -47.52 -11.39
C ARG A 283 -13.19 -48.36 -12.65
N ASP A 284 -12.63 -49.57 -12.59
CA ASP A 284 -12.55 -50.48 -13.74
C ASP A 284 -13.96 -50.94 -14.16
N LYS A 285 -14.84 -51.23 -13.20
CA LYS A 285 -16.23 -51.63 -13.47
C LYS A 285 -17.15 -50.49 -13.95
N LYS A 286 -16.84 -49.24 -13.60
CA LYS A 286 -17.58 -47.99 -13.91
C LYS A 286 -19.01 -47.88 -13.36
N SER A 287 -19.78 -48.96 -13.30
CA SER A 287 -21.14 -49.02 -12.74
C SER A 287 -21.21 -50.02 -11.59
N LEU A 288 -21.74 -49.56 -10.45
CA LEU A 288 -21.88 -50.38 -9.26
C LEU A 288 -23.35 -50.44 -8.87
N THR A 289 -23.83 -51.63 -8.52
CA THR A 289 -25.22 -51.87 -8.15
C THR A 289 -25.33 -52.44 -6.73
N PHE A 290 -26.44 -52.15 -6.07
CA PHE A 290 -26.84 -52.81 -4.83
C PHE A 290 -28.35 -52.98 -4.86
N MET A 291 -28.84 -54.22 -4.81
CA MET A 291 -30.28 -54.52 -4.89
C MET A 291 -30.96 -53.84 -6.11
N GLY A 292 -30.28 -53.85 -7.26
CA GLY A 292 -30.76 -53.22 -8.49
C GLY A 292 -30.67 -51.69 -8.54
N ARG A 293 -30.15 -51.02 -7.50
CA ARG A 293 -29.93 -49.56 -7.48
C ARG A 293 -28.48 -49.20 -7.75
N SER A 294 -28.23 -48.14 -8.52
CA SER A 294 -26.87 -47.65 -8.76
C SER A 294 -26.27 -47.03 -7.50
N ILE A 295 -25.05 -47.44 -7.14
CA ILE A 295 -24.29 -46.89 -6.02
C ILE A 295 -22.96 -46.30 -6.50
N ARG A 296 -22.34 -45.48 -5.66
CA ARG A 296 -21.00 -44.92 -5.92
C ARG A 296 -20.08 -45.17 -4.73
N VAL A 297 -18.90 -45.69 -5.03
CA VAL A 297 -17.81 -45.85 -4.06
C VAL A 297 -16.79 -44.74 -4.30
N THR A 298 -16.49 -43.96 -3.26
CA THR A 298 -15.47 -42.90 -3.31
C THR A 298 -14.53 -42.98 -2.12
N ALA A 299 -13.34 -42.40 -2.23
CA ALA A 299 -12.49 -42.18 -1.07
C ALA A 299 -13.14 -41.16 -0.12
N ASP A 300 -13.07 -41.40 1.18
CA ASP A 300 -13.36 -40.36 2.17
C ASP A 300 -12.11 -39.48 2.34
N LEU A 301 -12.25 -38.18 2.08
CA LEU A 301 -11.17 -37.19 2.10
C LEU A 301 -11.54 -36.03 3.03
N SER A 302 -10.56 -35.27 3.50
CA SER A 302 -10.82 -33.98 4.16
C SER A 302 -11.46 -32.98 3.19
N THR A 303 -12.08 -31.92 3.74
CA THR A 303 -12.69 -30.85 2.96
C THR A 303 -11.67 -30.09 2.13
N GLU A 304 -10.52 -29.78 2.73
CA GLU A 304 -9.39 -29.10 2.07
C GLU A 304 -8.84 -29.96 0.92
N THR A 305 -8.59 -31.24 1.15
CA THR A 305 -8.08 -32.16 0.12
C THR A 305 -9.11 -32.36 -1.00
N TRP A 306 -10.40 -32.39 -0.67
CA TRP A 306 -11.46 -32.43 -1.68
C TRP A 306 -11.50 -31.14 -2.51
N GLN A 307 -11.34 -29.97 -1.89
CA GLN A 307 -11.27 -28.69 -2.59
C GLN A 307 -10.02 -28.61 -3.49
N ALA A 308 -8.85 -29.04 -3.00
CA ALA A 308 -7.63 -29.11 -3.81
C ALA A 308 -7.82 -30.00 -5.04
N ARG A 309 -8.44 -31.17 -4.88
CA ARG A 309 -8.81 -32.06 -6.00
C ARG A 309 -9.80 -31.41 -6.97
N LYS A 310 -10.74 -30.60 -6.45
CA LYS A 310 -11.68 -29.85 -7.29
C LYS A 310 -10.94 -28.80 -8.12
N GLY A 311 -9.95 -28.12 -7.54
CA GLY A 311 -9.07 -27.19 -8.26
C GLY A 311 -8.34 -27.82 -9.43
N TRP A 312 -8.04 -29.12 -9.34
CA TRP A 312 -7.44 -29.87 -10.44
C TRP A 312 -8.40 -30.24 -11.59
N GLN A 313 -9.72 -30.12 -11.43
CA GLN A 313 -10.69 -30.68 -12.39
C GLN A 313 -10.58 -30.08 -13.81
N ASP A 314 -10.44 -28.76 -13.90
CA ASP A 314 -10.33 -28.09 -15.20
C ASP A 314 -9.03 -28.45 -15.91
N ILE A 315 -7.92 -28.50 -15.17
CA ILE A 315 -6.61 -28.92 -15.66
C ILE A 315 -6.65 -30.38 -16.09
N PHE A 316 -7.25 -31.24 -15.26
CA PHE A 316 -7.38 -32.67 -15.55
C PHE A 316 -8.15 -32.91 -16.85
N ARG A 317 -9.24 -32.16 -17.10
CA ARG A 317 -10.02 -32.25 -18.33
C ARG A 317 -9.16 -31.93 -19.56
N VAL A 318 -8.44 -30.81 -19.54
CA VAL A 318 -7.56 -30.38 -20.64
C VAL A 318 -6.42 -31.38 -20.88
N LEU A 319 -5.78 -31.87 -19.80
CA LEU A 319 -4.71 -32.88 -19.93
C LEU A 319 -5.24 -34.20 -20.51
N ASN A 320 -6.48 -34.56 -20.19
CA ASN A 320 -7.10 -35.77 -20.69
C ASN A 320 -7.44 -35.65 -22.19
N GLU A 321 -7.92 -34.49 -22.65
CA GLU A 321 -8.15 -34.19 -24.08
C GLU A 321 -6.87 -34.28 -24.91
N LYS A 322 -5.71 -33.96 -24.31
CA LYS A 322 -4.39 -34.08 -24.94
C LYS A 322 -3.73 -35.44 -24.76
N ASN A 323 -4.45 -36.46 -24.27
CA ASN A 323 -3.95 -37.82 -24.07
C ASN A 323 -2.72 -37.95 -23.16
N MET A 324 -2.51 -37.01 -22.23
CA MET A 324 -1.36 -37.02 -21.29
C MET A 324 -1.54 -37.95 -20.08
N GLN A 325 -2.55 -38.82 -20.10
CA GLN A 325 -2.85 -39.80 -19.06
C GLN A 325 -2.84 -39.22 -17.63
N PRO A 326 -3.62 -38.16 -17.35
CA PRO A 326 -3.62 -37.54 -16.04
C PRO A 326 -4.18 -38.49 -14.97
N ARG A 327 -3.60 -38.43 -13.77
CA ARG A 327 -4.03 -39.17 -12.58
C ARG A 327 -3.96 -38.26 -11.36
N ILE A 328 -5.01 -38.29 -10.54
CA ILE A 328 -5.04 -37.58 -9.24
C ILE A 328 -4.70 -38.59 -8.14
N LEU A 329 -3.49 -38.47 -7.61
CA LEU A 329 -2.96 -39.31 -6.54
C LEU A 329 -3.36 -38.79 -5.16
N TYR A 330 -3.26 -39.66 -4.17
CA TYR A 330 -3.50 -39.30 -2.77
C TYR A 330 -2.35 -38.42 -2.23
N PRO A 331 -2.62 -37.38 -1.41
CA PRO A 331 -3.96 -36.88 -1.03
C PRO A 331 -4.62 -36.03 -2.11
N ALA A 332 -3.89 -35.13 -2.79
CA ALA A 332 -4.42 -34.31 -3.89
C ALA A 332 -3.31 -33.93 -4.90
N ARG A 333 -2.43 -34.88 -5.26
CA ARG A 333 -1.34 -34.62 -6.22
C ARG A 333 -1.80 -34.87 -7.65
N LEU A 334 -1.53 -33.96 -8.57
CA LEU A 334 -1.79 -34.15 -9.99
C LEU A 334 -0.56 -34.77 -10.64
N SER A 335 -0.71 -35.89 -11.33
CA SER A 335 0.36 -36.51 -12.11
C SER A 335 -0.08 -36.71 -13.54
N PHE A 336 0.83 -36.55 -14.50
CA PHE A 336 0.57 -36.82 -15.91
C PHE A 336 1.87 -37.17 -16.63
N LYS A 337 1.75 -37.83 -17.78
CA LYS A 337 2.88 -38.25 -18.61
C LYS A 337 3.23 -37.16 -19.61
N MET A 338 4.52 -36.81 -19.69
CA MET A 338 5.04 -35.80 -20.60
C MET A 338 6.48 -36.17 -20.98
N GLU A 339 6.81 -36.11 -22.26
CA GLU A 339 8.14 -36.46 -22.78
C GLU A 339 8.61 -37.87 -22.33
N GLY A 340 7.68 -38.79 -22.09
CA GLY A 340 7.99 -40.16 -21.62
C GLY A 340 8.05 -40.33 -20.10
N GLU A 341 8.19 -39.25 -19.34
CA GLU A 341 8.30 -39.27 -17.87
C GLU A 341 6.95 -38.96 -17.19
N ILE A 342 6.72 -39.55 -16.01
CA ILE A 342 5.57 -39.21 -15.16
C ILE A 342 6.00 -38.09 -14.22
N LYS A 343 5.43 -36.90 -14.38
CA LYS A 343 5.61 -35.78 -13.45
C LYS A 343 4.45 -35.73 -12.48
N SER A 344 4.72 -35.34 -11.24
CA SER A 344 3.73 -35.23 -10.17
C SER A 344 3.89 -33.89 -9.46
N PHE A 345 2.78 -33.21 -9.21
CA PHE A 345 2.72 -31.88 -8.63
C PHE A 345 1.83 -31.90 -7.40
N GLN A 346 2.28 -31.28 -6.31
CA GLN A 346 1.53 -31.23 -5.06
C GLN A 346 0.49 -30.11 -5.06
N ASP A 347 0.86 -28.94 -5.58
CA ASP A 347 0.02 -27.76 -5.60
C ASP A 347 0.01 -27.10 -6.99
N SER A 348 -0.90 -26.13 -7.14
CA SER A 348 -1.01 -25.37 -8.39
C SER A 348 0.19 -24.46 -8.64
N GLN A 349 0.98 -24.11 -7.62
CA GLN A 349 2.11 -23.19 -7.76
C GLN A 349 3.31 -23.90 -8.39
N GLU A 350 3.65 -25.08 -7.89
CA GLU A 350 4.66 -25.99 -8.46
C GLU A 350 4.36 -26.29 -9.93
N LEU A 351 3.07 -26.53 -10.26
CA LEU A 351 2.67 -26.68 -11.67
C LEU A 351 2.90 -25.39 -12.47
N LYS A 352 2.59 -24.21 -11.93
CA LYS A 352 2.80 -22.93 -12.64
C LYS A 352 4.28 -22.67 -12.91
N GLU A 353 5.15 -22.96 -11.95
CA GLU A 353 6.60 -22.85 -12.10
C GLU A 353 7.10 -23.79 -13.19
N TYR A 354 6.65 -25.04 -13.18
CA TYR A 354 6.97 -26.01 -14.22
C TYR A 354 6.47 -25.60 -15.61
N VAL A 355 5.22 -25.14 -15.71
CA VAL A 355 4.61 -24.65 -16.96
C VAL A 355 5.38 -23.46 -17.54
N THR A 356 5.93 -22.59 -16.69
CA THR A 356 6.75 -21.44 -17.14
C THR A 356 8.02 -21.89 -17.86
N SER A 357 8.57 -23.06 -17.52
CA SER A 357 9.75 -23.64 -18.18
C SER A 357 9.44 -24.40 -19.47
N LYS A 358 8.16 -24.69 -19.77
CA LYS A 358 7.73 -25.58 -20.85
C LYS A 358 6.66 -24.91 -21.74
N PRO A 359 7.05 -24.29 -22.88
CA PRO A 359 6.14 -23.50 -23.71
C PRO A 359 4.97 -24.33 -24.28
N ALA A 360 5.22 -25.58 -24.69
CA ALA A 360 4.15 -26.46 -25.20
C ALA A 360 3.07 -26.75 -24.14
N LEU A 361 3.47 -26.92 -22.88
CA LEU A 361 2.53 -27.13 -21.78
C LEU A 361 1.81 -25.82 -21.41
N GLN A 362 2.50 -24.68 -21.54
CA GLN A 362 1.91 -23.36 -21.34
C GLN A 362 0.79 -23.06 -22.34
N GLU A 363 0.97 -23.39 -23.61
CA GLU A 363 -0.09 -23.24 -24.62
C GLU A 363 -1.31 -24.12 -24.30
N ILE A 364 -1.07 -25.37 -23.88
CA ILE A 364 -2.13 -26.30 -23.51
C ILE A 364 -2.93 -25.78 -22.30
N LEU A 365 -2.26 -25.23 -21.28
CA LEU A 365 -2.89 -24.83 -20.01
C LEU A 365 -3.23 -23.34 -19.91
N ARG A 366 -3.05 -22.57 -21.00
CA ARG A 366 -3.21 -21.10 -21.04
C ARG A 366 -4.58 -20.60 -20.56
N GLY A 367 -5.65 -21.37 -20.82
CA GLY A 367 -7.01 -21.02 -20.41
C GLY A 367 -7.40 -21.46 -18.99
N THR A 368 -6.67 -22.42 -18.41
CA THR A 368 -7.00 -23.01 -17.09
C THR A 368 -6.19 -22.41 -15.95
N LEU A 369 -4.93 -22.06 -16.21
CA LEU A 369 -4.08 -21.40 -15.23
C LEU A 369 -4.19 -19.89 -15.44
N LYS A 370 -4.67 -19.16 -14.43
CA LYS A 370 -4.51 -17.70 -14.36
C LYS A 370 -3.01 -17.41 -14.15
N ILE A 371 -2.21 -17.56 -15.20
CA ILE A 371 -0.79 -17.23 -15.19
C ILE A 371 -0.68 -15.75 -15.54
N PRO A 372 -0.14 -14.90 -14.66
CA PRO A 372 0.20 -13.54 -15.04
C PRO A 372 1.26 -13.63 -16.16
N LEU A 373 0.94 -13.08 -17.33
CA LEU A 373 1.93 -12.92 -18.39
C LEU A 373 3.03 -12.02 -17.84
N LYS A 374 4.26 -12.54 -17.69
CA LYS A 374 5.44 -11.67 -17.64
C LYS A 374 5.51 -11.03 -19.03
N LYS A 375 5.09 -9.78 -19.12
CA LYS A 375 5.30 -8.91 -20.28
C LYS A 375 6.72 -8.38 -20.26
#